data_AF-A0A914PBS8-F1
#
_entry.id   AF-A0A914PBS8-F1
#
_cell.length_a   1.000
_cell.length_b   1.000
_cell.length_c   1.000
_cell.angle_alpha   90.00
_cell.angle_beta   90.00
_cell.angle_gamma   90.00
#
_symmetry.space_group_name_H-M   'P 1'
#
loop_
_entity.id
_entity.type
_entity.pdbx_description
1 polymer ?
#
loop_
_entity_poly.entity_id
_entity_poly.type
_entity_poly.pdbx_seq_one_letter_code
_entity_poly.pdbx_strand_id
1 'polypeptide(L)'
;MKSLVSVRYKSYSTNDPLDAGEALWLSHFFPEFDYSKQLKSQAATAVESLYKYGEFTGNPQHRLAFREFGTTIGVQMHNDLWQKEWNQRVEELHQFWDGSLYSRDNDITPIMFCTSLIPGVFINSYLDSQ
;
A
#
# COMPACT_ATOMS: atom_id res chain seq x y z
N MET A 1 -19.29 11.39 -12.37
CA MET A 1 -18.38 10.60 -11.52
C MET A 1 -18.29 9.14 -11.97
N LYS A 2 -19.41 8.39 -12.06
CA LYS A 2 -19.41 6.99 -12.57
C LYS A 2 -18.78 6.82 -13.96
N SER A 3 -19.08 7.72 -14.91
CA SER A 3 -18.50 7.69 -16.27
C SER A 3 -17.00 7.99 -16.33
N LEU A 4 -16.50 8.85 -15.43
CA LEU A 4 -15.08 9.18 -15.33
C LEU A 4 -14.30 8.02 -14.73
N VAL A 5 -14.83 7.41 -13.66
CA VAL A 5 -14.23 6.23 -13.03
C VAL A 5 -14.17 5.09 -14.04
N SER A 6 -15.27 4.80 -14.76
CA SER A 6 -15.36 3.67 -15.70
C SER A 6 -14.35 3.68 -16.85
N VAL A 7 -13.74 4.83 -17.14
CA VAL A 7 -12.69 4.97 -18.16
C VAL A 7 -11.31 4.96 -17.50
N ARG A 8 -11.12 5.69 -16.40
CA ARG A 8 -9.80 5.92 -15.79
C ARG A 8 -9.20 4.69 -15.12
N TYR A 9 -10.01 3.84 -14.49
CA TYR A 9 -9.45 2.65 -13.81
C TYR A 9 -8.77 1.71 -14.81
N LYS A 10 -9.18 1.73 -16.08
CA LYS A 10 -8.59 0.86 -17.12
C LYS A 10 -7.16 1.26 -17.49
N SER A 11 -6.86 2.55 -17.41
CA SER A 11 -5.54 3.11 -17.74
C SER A 11 -4.73 3.44 -16.48
N TYR A 12 -5.09 2.90 -15.32
CA TYR A 12 -4.34 3.16 -14.10
C TYR A 12 -2.94 2.58 -14.19
N SER A 13 -1.96 3.43 -13.89
CA SER A 13 -0.55 3.10 -13.76
C SER A 13 0.07 4.12 -12.82
N THR A 14 1.00 3.70 -11.99
CA THR A 14 1.70 4.60 -11.08
C THR A 14 3.15 4.17 -10.88
N ASN A 15 4.00 5.16 -10.58
CA ASN A 15 5.37 4.98 -10.12
C ASN A 15 5.55 5.58 -8.70
N ASP A 16 4.45 5.79 -7.98
CA ASP A 16 4.43 6.33 -6.62
C ASP A 16 4.03 5.21 -5.63
N PRO A 17 4.87 4.87 -4.63
CA PRO A 17 4.55 3.86 -3.62
C PRO A 17 3.25 4.12 -2.85
N LEU A 18 2.94 5.37 -2.52
CA LEU A 18 1.73 5.72 -1.78
C LEU A 18 0.50 5.50 -2.65
N ASP A 19 0.50 6.03 -3.88
CA ASP A 19 -0.62 5.87 -4.83
C ASP A 19 -0.88 4.38 -5.11
N ALA A 20 0.18 3.58 -5.27
CA ALA A 20 0.07 2.14 -5.46
C ALA A 20 -0.55 1.44 -4.23
N GLY A 21 -0.16 1.85 -3.02
CA GLY A 21 -0.73 1.37 -1.76
C GLY A 21 -2.19 1.77 -1.57
N GLU A 22 -2.53 3.03 -1.83
CA GLU A 22 -3.90 3.55 -1.77
C GLU A 22 -4.81 2.84 -2.77
N ALA A 23 -4.33 2.57 -3.98
CA ALA A 23 -5.09 1.82 -4.98
C ALA A 23 -5.35 0.37 -4.54
N LEU A 24 -4.37 -0.29 -3.93
CA LEU A 24 -4.57 -1.61 -3.33
C LEU A 24 -5.59 -1.55 -2.19
N TRP A 25 -5.45 -0.59 -1.28
CA TRP A 25 -6.39 -0.41 -0.18
C TRP A 25 -7.82 -0.16 -0.68
N LEU A 26 -8.02 0.78 -1.62
CA LEU A 26 -9.31 1.08 -2.22
C LEU A 26 -9.93 -0.13 -2.93
N SER A 27 -9.12 -0.93 -3.62
CA SER A 27 -9.59 -2.12 -4.33
C SER A 27 -10.12 -3.22 -3.41
N HIS A 28 -9.81 -3.18 -2.11
CA HIS A 28 -10.34 -4.14 -1.15
C HIS A 28 -11.83 -3.92 -0.88
N PHE A 29 -12.35 -2.69 -0.84
CA PHE A 29 -13.72 -2.44 -0.36
C PHE A 29 -14.82 -3.18 -1.13
N PHE A 30 -14.63 -3.37 -2.44
CA PHE A 30 -15.64 -3.95 -3.33
C PHE A 30 -15.03 -5.00 -4.28
N PRO A 31 -14.49 -6.12 -3.76
CA PRO A 31 -13.63 -7.03 -4.51
C PRO A 31 -14.36 -7.79 -5.61
N GLU A 32 -15.69 -7.83 -5.57
CA GLU A 32 -16.56 -8.48 -6.54
C GLU A 32 -16.63 -7.74 -7.89
N PHE A 33 -16.42 -6.43 -7.90
CA PHE A 33 -16.54 -5.62 -9.12
C PHE A 33 -15.27 -5.64 -9.97
N ASP A 34 -15.47 -5.60 -11.29
CA ASP A 34 -14.38 -5.65 -12.27
C ASP A 34 -13.39 -4.48 -12.14
N TYR A 35 -13.87 -3.29 -11.73
CA TYR A 35 -12.98 -2.15 -11.54
C TYR A 35 -12.01 -2.36 -10.38
N SER A 36 -12.47 -2.96 -9.28
CA SER A 36 -11.62 -3.29 -8.13
C SER A 36 -10.61 -4.37 -8.48
N LYS A 37 -11.03 -5.43 -9.20
CA LYS A 37 -10.12 -6.50 -9.66
C LYS A 37 -9.04 -5.95 -10.58
N GLN A 38 -9.40 -5.09 -11.53
CA GLN A 38 -8.44 -4.48 -12.44
C GLN A 38 -7.49 -3.53 -11.70
N LEU A 39 -8.03 -2.65 -10.83
CA LEU A 39 -7.22 -1.73 -10.04
C LEU A 39 -6.23 -2.49 -9.14
N LYS A 40 -6.69 -3.54 -8.45
CA LYS A 40 -5.84 -4.45 -7.67
C LYS A 40 -4.71 -5.01 -8.53
N SER A 41 -5.04 -5.59 -9.68
CA SER A 41 -4.04 -6.23 -10.55
C SER A 41 -2.98 -5.24 -11.04
N GLN A 42 -3.38 -4.03 -11.41
CA GLN A 42 -2.47 -2.99 -11.89
C GLN A 42 -1.62 -2.43 -10.75
N ALA A 43 -2.23 -2.16 -9.59
CA ALA A 43 -1.52 -1.67 -8.41
C ALA A 43 -0.53 -2.72 -7.86
N ALA A 44 -0.92 -4.00 -7.79
CA ALA A 44 -0.01 -5.08 -7.41
C ALA A 44 1.20 -5.17 -8.35
N THR A 45 0.97 -5.03 -9.66
CA THR A 45 2.06 -5.01 -10.65
C THR A 45 2.98 -3.80 -10.45
N ALA A 46 2.41 -2.61 -10.19
CA ALA A 46 3.18 -1.40 -9.91
C ALA A 46 4.02 -1.55 -8.65
N VAL A 47 3.45 -2.06 -7.57
CA VAL A 47 4.15 -2.32 -6.30
C VAL A 47 5.32 -3.30 -6.48
N GLU A 48 5.14 -4.38 -7.24
CA GLU A 48 6.24 -5.31 -7.58
C GLU A 48 7.33 -4.63 -8.41
N SER A 49 6.96 -3.79 -9.38
CA SER A 49 7.92 -3.04 -10.18
C SER A 49 8.72 -2.05 -9.33
N LEU A 50 8.06 -1.26 -8.47
CA LEU A 50 8.69 -0.32 -7.54
C LEU A 50 9.71 -1.03 -6.64
N TYR A 51 9.36 -2.22 -6.13
CA TYR A 51 10.28 -3.05 -5.36
C TYR A 51 11.51 -3.48 -6.19
N LYS A 52 11.30 -4.01 -7.38
CA LYS A 52 12.39 -4.46 -8.27
C LYS A 52 13.32 -3.32 -8.72
N TYR A 53 12.79 -2.11 -8.89
CA TYR A 53 13.58 -0.93 -9.25
C TYR A 53 14.29 -0.27 -8.05
N GLY A 54 14.08 -0.79 -6.85
CA GLY A 54 14.79 -0.33 -5.66
C GLY A 54 14.19 0.92 -5.02
N GLU A 55 12.93 1.26 -5.30
CA GLU A 55 12.26 2.42 -4.69
C GLU A 55 12.14 2.26 -3.16
N PHE A 56 12.11 1.02 -2.67
CA PHE A 56 12.05 0.68 -1.24
C PHE A 56 13.40 0.31 -0.62
N THR A 57 14.46 0.17 -1.42
CA THR A 57 15.78 -0.30 -0.96
C THR A 57 16.93 0.64 -1.33
N GLY A 58 16.65 1.66 -2.13
CA GLY A 58 17.59 2.69 -2.55
C GLY A 58 17.94 3.69 -1.44
N ASN A 59 18.57 4.80 -1.83
CA ASN A 59 19.08 5.79 -0.90
C ASN A 59 17.96 6.34 0.01
N PRO A 60 18.06 6.18 1.35
CA PRO A 60 17.03 6.63 2.30
C PRO A 60 16.72 8.13 2.23
N GLN A 61 17.66 8.96 1.80
CA GLN A 61 17.45 10.42 1.69
C GLN A 61 16.42 10.79 0.62
N HIS A 62 16.25 9.95 -0.39
CA HIS A 62 15.27 10.16 -1.47
C HIS A 62 13.93 9.46 -1.21
N ARG A 63 13.85 8.72 -0.10
CA ARG A 63 12.68 7.94 0.28
C ARG A 63 11.84 8.69 1.32
N LEU A 64 10.58 8.30 1.40
CA LEU A 64 9.59 8.88 2.30
C LEU A 64 8.85 7.73 2.99
N ALA A 65 9.11 7.56 4.29
CA ALA A 65 8.59 6.46 5.09
C ALA A 65 7.06 6.34 5.01
N PHE A 66 6.32 7.44 5.13
CA PHE A 66 4.86 7.42 5.04
C PHE A 66 4.33 6.89 3.71
N ARG A 67 5.03 7.13 2.59
CA ARG A 67 4.64 6.60 1.27
C ARG A 67 4.80 5.09 1.22
N GLU A 68 5.89 4.59 1.79
CA GLU A 68 6.16 3.15 1.86
C GLU A 68 5.20 2.45 2.82
N PHE A 69 4.86 3.08 3.95
CA PHE A 69 3.83 2.58 4.86
C PHE A 69 2.46 2.50 4.18
N GLY A 70 2.11 3.47 3.32
CA GLY A 70 0.93 3.37 2.45
C GLY A 70 0.93 2.10 1.60
N THR A 71 2.05 1.74 0.98
CA THR A 71 2.20 0.46 0.28
C THR A 71 1.99 -0.73 1.22
N THR A 72 2.64 -0.72 2.39
CA THR A 72 2.55 -1.84 3.35
C THR A 72 1.12 -2.07 3.84
N ILE A 73 0.33 -1.01 4.04
CA ILE A 73 -1.10 -1.10 4.39
C ILE A 73 -1.86 -1.74 3.23
N GLY A 74 -1.67 -1.24 2.01
CA GLY A 74 -2.35 -1.73 0.81
C GLY A 74 -2.11 -3.20 0.52
N VAL A 75 -0.86 -3.68 0.58
CA VAL A 75 -0.55 -5.10 0.30
C VAL A 75 -1.13 -6.04 1.36
N GLN A 76 -1.22 -5.60 2.61
CA GLN A 76 -1.80 -6.37 3.71
C GLN A 76 -3.31 -6.58 3.57
N MET A 77 -4.00 -5.79 2.73
CA MET A 77 -5.43 -5.98 2.44
C MET A 77 -5.71 -7.20 1.54
N HIS A 78 -4.68 -7.79 0.92
CA HIS A 78 -4.82 -8.83 -0.09
C HIS A 78 -3.98 -10.06 0.26
N ASN A 79 -4.64 -11.14 0.72
CA ASN A 79 -3.98 -12.37 1.18
C ASN A 79 -3.02 -13.00 0.15
N ASP A 80 -3.36 -12.92 -1.14
CA ASP A 80 -2.54 -13.43 -2.25
C ASP A 80 -1.24 -12.65 -2.45
N LEU A 81 -1.20 -11.37 -2.07
CA LEU A 81 0.03 -10.57 -2.06
C LEU A 81 0.80 -10.81 -0.76
N TRP A 82 0.09 -10.77 0.36
CA TRP A 82 0.66 -10.90 1.72
C TRP A 82 1.38 -12.22 1.94
N GLN A 83 0.73 -13.35 1.64
CA GLN A 83 1.27 -14.68 1.91
C GLN A 83 2.39 -15.11 0.96
N LYS A 84 2.55 -14.41 -0.17
CA LYS A 84 3.53 -14.78 -1.20
C LYS A 84 4.92 -14.27 -0.87
N GLU A 85 5.09 -12.95 -0.88
CA GLU A 85 6.40 -12.30 -0.77
C GLU A 85 6.36 -11.02 0.10
N TRP A 86 5.20 -10.42 0.29
CA TRP A 86 5.11 -9.10 0.95
C TRP A 86 5.15 -9.14 2.46
N ASN A 87 4.81 -10.25 3.11
CA ASN A 87 4.94 -10.36 4.57
C ASN A 87 6.37 -10.08 5.06
N GLN A 88 7.38 -10.67 4.41
CA GLN A 88 8.78 -10.46 4.74
C GLN A 88 9.23 -9.03 4.40
N ARG A 89 8.83 -8.52 3.21
CA ARG A 89 9.20 -7.16 2.77
C ARG A 89 8.64 -6.09 3.70
N VAL A 90 7.41 -6.25 4.17
CA VAL A 90 6.79 -5.31 5.12
C VAL A 90 7.53 -5.31 6.45
N GLU A 91 7.92 -6.48 6.96
CA GLU A 91 8.74 -6.59 8.17
C GLU A 91 10.09 -5.86 8.00
N GLU A 92 10.79 -6.08 6.89
CA GLU A 92 12.05 -5.41 6.56
C GLU A 92 11.89 -3.88 6.50
N LEU A 93 10.79 -3.39 5.90
CA LEU A 93 10.51 -1.96 5.81
C LEU A 93 10.16 -1.35 7.17
N HIS A 94 9.38 -2.04 7.99
CA HIS A 94 9.08 -1.60 9.36
C HIS A 94 10.36 -1.50 10.19
N GLN A 95 11.19 -2.55 10.18
CA GLN A 95 12.47 -2.56 10.90
C GLN A 95 13.41 -1.45 10.42
N PHE A 96 13.46 -1.21 9.12
CA PHE A 96 14.30 -0.16 8.53
C PHE A 96 13.90 1.24 9.04
N TRP A 97 12.60 1.54 9.08
CA TRP A 97 12.13 2.89 9.42
C TRP A 97 11.93 3.13 10.91
N ASP A 98 11.81 2.10 11.76
CA ASP A 98 11.53 2.21 13.21
C ASP A 98 12.43 3.22 13.93
N GLY A 99 13.75 3.17 13.66
CA GLY A 99 14.72 4.09 14.25
C GLY A 99 14.69 5.54 13.73
N SER A 100 13.86 5.83 12.73
CA SER A 100 13.85 7.11 12.01
C SER A 100 12.45 7.66 11.71
N LEU A 101 11.41 7.14 12.35
CA LEU A 101 10.00 7.56 12.16
C LEU A 101 9.75 9.06 12.34
N TYR A 102 10.58 9.72 13.16
CA TYR A 102 10.46 11.15 13.46
C TYR A 102 11.53 11.99 12.77
N SER A 103 12.35 11.39 11.91
CA SER A 103 13.48 12.07 11.24
C SER A 103 13.03 13.03 10.13
N ARG A 104 11.92 12.70 9.46
CA ARG A 104 11.33 13.44 8.34
C ARG A 104 9.82 13.20 8.33
N ASP A 105 9.03 14.23 8.01
CA ASP A 105 7.56 14.16 7.97
C ASP A 105 6.98 13.56 9.27
N ASN A 106 7.36 14.18 10.40
CA ASN A 106 7.12 13.69 11.77
C ASN A 106 5.66 13.82 12.25
N ASP A 107 4.79 14.39 11.42
CA ASP A 107 3.36 14.51 11.64
C ASP A 107 2.61 13.26 11.15
N ILE A 108 2.87 12.82 9.92
CA ILE A 108 2.14 11.73 9.27
C ILE A 108 2.85 10.37 9.39
N THR A 109 4.19 10.35 9.37
CA THR A 109 4.97 9.10 9.34
C THR A 109 4.67 8.18 10.54
N PRO A 110 4.63 8.67 11.80
CA PRO A 110 4.33 7.81 12.95
C PRO A 110 2.91 7.23 12.90
N ILE A 111 1.93 8.01 12.43
CA ILE A 111 0.54 7.57 12.31
C ILE A 111 0.41 6.46 11.25
N MET A 112 1.07 6.65 10.11
CA MET A 112 1.10 5.66 9.03
C MET A 112 1.82 4.37 9.47
N PHE A 113 2.88 4.47 10.27
CA PHE A 113 3.55 3.32 10.85
C PHE A 113 2.64 2.54 11.82
N CYS A 114 1.98 3.21 12.75
CA CYS A 114 1.03 2.54 13.65
C CYS A 114 -0.10 1.86 12.86
N THR A 115 -0.56 2.50 11.78
CA THR A 115 -1.58 1.96 10.89
C THR A 115 -1.08 0.72 10.12
N SER A 116 0.16 0.73 9.64
CA SER A 116 0.73 -0.39 8.89
C SER A 116 1.02 -1.61 9.75
N LEU A 117 1.22 -1.46 11.06
CA LEU A 117 1.39 -2.58 12.00
C LEU A 117 0.10 -3.37 12.22
N ILE A 118 -1.05 -2.69 12.19
CA ILE A 118 -2.36 -3.29 12.46
C ILE A 118 -3.35 -2.73 11.43
N PRO A 119 -3.23 -3.09 10.14
CA PRO A 119 -4.05 -2.48 9.11
C PRO A 119 -5.49 -3.01 9.13
N GLY A 120 -5.76 -4.02 9.97
CA GLY A 120 -7.07 -4.63 10.19
C GLY A 120 -8.17 -3.63 10.55
N VAL A 121 -7.85 -2.50 11.20
CA VAL A 121 -8.80 -1.40 11.48
C VAL A 121 -9.42 -0.81 10.22
N PHE A 122 -8.79 -0.99 9.06
CA PHE A 122 -9.23 -0.46 7.77
C PHE A 122 -9.89 -1.51 6.87
N ILE A 123 -10.13 -2.73 7.39
CA ILE A 123 -10.90 -3.76 6.70
C ILE A 123 -12.40 -3.46 6.85
N ASN A 124 -13.16 -3.65 5.76
CA ASN A 124 -14.60 -3.35 5.64
C ASN A 124 -15.52 -4.08 6.66
N SER A 125 -14.96 -4.92 7.54
CA SER A 125 -15.69 -5.70 8.54
C SER A 125 -14.99 -5.70 9.91
N TYR A 126 -14.06 -4.77 10.17
CA TYR A 126 -13.28 -4.78 11.42
C TYR A 126 -14.17 -4.75 12.67
N LEU A 127 -15.20 -3.90 12.67
CA LEU A 127 -16.14 -3.78 13.79
C LEU A 127 -17.16 -4.92 13.85
N ASP A 128 -17.37 -5.66 12.76
CA ASP A 128 -18.29 -6.82 12.72
C ASP A 128 -17.62 -8.09 13.27
N SER A 129 -16.31 -8.04 13.48
CA SER A 129 -15.48 -9.16 13.97
C SER A 129 -15.11 -9.07 15.45
N GLN A 130 -15.67 -8.11 16.19
CA GLN A 130 -15.55 -7.97 17.66
C GLN A 130 -16.80 -8.48 18.38
#